data_AF-A0A4Q1VWV1-F1
#
_entry.id   AF-A0A4Q1VWV1-F1
#
_cell.length_a   1.000
_cell.length_b   1.000
_cell.length_c   1.000
_cell.angle_alpha   90.00
_cell.angle_beta   90.00
_cell.angle_gamma   90.00
#
_symmetry.space_group_name_H-M   'P 1'
#
loop_
_entity.id
_entity.type
_entity.pdbx_description
1 polymer ?
#
loop_
_entity_poly.entity_id
_entity_poly.type
_entity_poly.pdbx_seq_one_letter_code
_entity_poly.pdbx_strand_id
1 'polypeptide(L)'
;MQKAADDLFGKAALTDQQVDLVIDPLIDAASGSQSTATRTMQQTLIEIVRKSYPRFTVHSFDSASLARKPVVLVGTFTAVNNSGATDGARDAYRICLTLADLKSNSVVSKGVARARIEGVDVTPTQYYSDAPLWAKDQATDVYIKTCQGTKLGETIDPAYVERLTANALVNDGILAYEAQRFREALAYYRAARTLPGGEQHRVRIGTYLAASKLARRDDMVDAFGDLIDYGLGANQLMVKLLFKPGTTQFIDDPRITEPYPMWLSQIATRARQKGACLEVVGHTSRTGPPQVNERLSALRAQFVMDLLLTGMPEDRARMIASGRGFKENLIGTGKDDGSDALDRRVEFKVIGC
;
A
#
# COMPACT_ATOMS: atom_id res chain seq x y z
N MET A 1 -0.43 21.75 -7.45
CA MET A 1 -1.62 20.93 -7.77
C MET A 1 -2.42 21.56 -8.93
N GLN A 2 -2.84 22.84 -8.87
CA GLN A 2 -3.64 23.48 -9.93
C GLN A 2 -3.11 23.22 -11.35
N LYS A 3 -1.81 23.48 -11.57
CA LYS A 3 -1.14 23.18 -12.85
C LYS A 3 -1.37 21.74 -13.37
N ALA A 4 -1.22 20.74 -12.50
CA ALA A 4 -1.42 19.35 -12.91
C ALA A 4 -2.87 19.05 -13.26
N ALA A 5 -3.82 19.66 -12.53
CA ALA A 5 -5.25 19.55 -12.84
C ALA A 5 -5.57 20.25 -14.17
N ASP A 6 -4.99 21.43 -14.43
CA ASP A 6 -5.21 22.16 -15.67
C ASP A 6 -4.67 21.41 -16.88
N ASP A 7 -3.48 20.84 -16.75
CA ASP A 7 -2.90 19.95 -17.75
C ASP A 7 -3.77 18.71 -17.97
N LEU A 8 -4.31 18.13 -16.90
CA LEU A 8 -5.13 16.92 -16.97
C LEU A 8 -6.50 17.17 -17.62
N PHE A 9 -7.29 18.09 -17.10
CA PHE A 9 -8.67 18.29 -17.55
C PHE A 9 -8.77 19.21 -18.77
N GLY A 10 -7.90 20.21 -18.86
CA GLY A 10 -7.91 21.17 -19.97
C GLY A 10 -7.42 20.59 -21.30
N LYS A 11 -6.62 19.52 -21.26
CA LYS A 11 -6.06 18.86 -22.46
C LYS A 11 -6.65 17.49 -22.74
N ALA A 12 -7.76 17.14 -22.08
CA ALA A 12 -8.37 15.82 -22.24
C ALA A 12 -8.91 15.60 -23.66
N ALA A 13 -8.36 14.60 -24.35
CA ALA A 13 -8.74 14.20 -25.69
C ALA A 13 -10.05 13.39 -25.69
N LEU A 14 -11.16 14.06 -25.40
CA LEU A 14 -12.51 13.49 -25.31
C LEU A 14 -13.45 14.23 -26.26
N THR A 15 -14.43 13.53 -26.83
CA THR A 15 -15.45 14.12 -27.72
C THR A 15 -16.77 14.42 -27.01
N ASP A 16 -17.08 13.73 -25.91
CA ASP A 16 -18.38 13.83 -25.21
C ASP A 16 -18.62 15.22 -24.60
N GLN A 17 -19.78 15.84 -24.82
CA GLN A 17 -20.10 17.15 -24.23
C GLN A 17 -20.20 17.11 -22.69
N GLN A 18 -20.57 15.96 -22.14
CA GLN A 18 -20.59 15.70 -20.70
C GLN A 18 -19.91 14.36 -20.42
N VAL A 19 -18.98 14.37 -19.46
CA VAL A 19 -18.10 13.24 -19.17
C VAL A 19 -18.34 12.78 -17.74
N ASP A 20 -18.81 11.53 -17.59
CA ASP A 20 -18.82 10.87 -16.27
C ASP A 20 -17.39 10.60 -15.83
N LEU A 21 -17.03 11.09 -14.65
CA LEU A 21 -15.70 10.98 -14.07
C LEU A 21 -15.80 10.24 -12.74
N VAL A 22 -14.99 9.20 -12.56
CA VAL A 22 -14.74 8.59 -11.24
C VAL A 22 -13.27 8.76 -10.90
N ILE A 23 -12.96 8.84 -9.60
CA ILE A 23 -11.58 8.88 -9.12
C ILE A 23 -11.30 7.57 -8.39
N ASP A 24 -10.45 6.73 -8.97
CA ASP A 24 -9.89 5.58 -8.25
C ASP A 24 -9.04 6.14 -7.10
N PRO A 25 -9.27 5.73 -5.84
CA PRO A 25 -8.62 6.30 -4.66
C PRO A 25 -7.11 6.56 -4.84
N LEU A 26 -6.73 7.83 -4.68
CA LEU A 26 -5.34 8.25 -4.89
C LEU A 26 -4.43 7.65 -3.81
N ILE A 27 -3.28 7.13 -4.23
CA ILE A 27 -2.31 6.45 -3.35
C ILE A 27 -0.91 7.07 -3.45
N ASP A 28 -0.08 6.78 -2.46
CA ASP A 28 1.37 6.92 -2.62
C ASP A 28 1.92 5.71 -3.38
N ALA A 29 2.65 5.93 -4.47
CA ALA A 29 3.27 4.86 -5.25
C ALA A 29 4.39 4.10 -4.52
N ALA A 30 5.02 4.67 -3.49
CA ALA A 30 6.03 3.95 -2.73
C ALA A 30 5.40 2.89 -1.81
N SER A 31 4.29 3.24 -1.14
CA SER A 31 3.60 2.37 -0.19
C SER A 31 2.35 1.67 -0.72
N GLY A 32 1.80 2.07 -1.86
CA GLY A 32 0.48 1.60 -2.31
C GLY A 32 -0.69 2.09 -1.45
N SER A 33 -0.43 3.00 -0.49
CA SER A 33 -1.36 3.33 0.58
C SER A 33 -2.01 4.70 0.39
N GLN A 34 -3.21 4.90 0.95
CA GLN A 34 -3.77 6.23 1.10
C GLN A 34 -3.26 6.92 2.37
N SER A 35 -3.17 8.24 2.32
CA SER A 35 -2.81 9.09 3.45
C SER A 35 -3.72 10.32 3.52
N THR A 36 -3.57 11.14 4.56
CA THR A 36 -4.23 12.45 4.63
C THR A 36 -3.95 13.25 3.35
N ALA A 37 -2.71 13.33 2.90
CA ALA A 37 -2.33 14.07 1.69
C ALA A 37 -3.01 13.55 0.42
N THR A 38 -3.09 12.23 0.22
CA THR A 38 -3.74 11.69 -1.00
C THR A 38 -5.24 11.95 -1.00
N ARG A 39 -5.90 11.88 0.16
CA ARG A 39 -7.32 12.23 0.31
C ARG A 39 -7.59 13.72 0.11
N THR A 40 -6.77 14.58 0.70
CA THR A 40 -6.84 16.03 0.49
C THR A 40 -6.64 16.36 -0.98
N MET A 41 -5.64 15.76 -1.65
CA MET A 41 -5.42 15.93 -3.08
C MET A 41 -6.64 15.52 -3.91
N GLN A 42 -7.29 14.41 -3.58
CA GLN A 42 -8.52 13.97 -4.24
C GLN A 42 -9.66 14.98 -4.06
N GLN A 43 -9.90 15.45 -2.84
CA GLN A 43 -10.96 16.45 -2.59
C GLN A 43 -10.69 17.75 -3.35
N THR A 44 -9.45 18.23 -3.32
CA THR A 44 -9.05 19.41 -4.07
C THR A 44 -9.23 19.22 -5.59
N LEU A 45 -8.97 18.03 -6.15
CA LEU A 45 -9.24 17.75 -7.56
C LEU A 45 -10.75 17.82 -7.85
N ILE A 46 -11.60 17.26 -6.98
CA ILE A 46 -13.06 17.33 -7.12
C ILE A 46 -13.54 18.79 -7.12
N GLU A 47 -13.00 19.62 -6.23
CA GLU A 47 -13.31 21.05 -6.16
C GLU A 47 -12.91 21.79 -7.45
N ILE A 48 -11.70 21.54 -7.98
CA ILE A 48 -11.27 22.11 -9.26
C ILE A 48 -12.20 21.69 -10.39
N VAL A 49 -12.51 20.40 -10.48
CA VAL A 49 -13.37 19.88 -11.55
C VAL A 49 -14.72 20.59 -11.53
N ARG A 50 -15.36 20.66 -10.36
CA ARG A 50 -16.66 21.33 -10.19
C ARG A 50 -16.62 22.81 -10.54
N LYS A 51 -15.53 23.50 -10.20
CA LYS A 51 -15.40 24.96 -10.40
C LYS A 51 -15.01 25.35 -11.82
N SER A 52 -14.06 24.62 -12.41
CA SER A 52 -13.33 25.05 -13.60
C SER A 52 -13.53 24.15 -14.82
N TYR A 53 -14.08 22.94 -14.62
CA TYR A 53 -14.26 21.95 -15.69
C TYR A 53 -15.67 21.33 -15.65
N PRO A 54 -16.74 22.15 -15.81
CA PRO A 54 -18.13 21.70 -15.65
C PRO A 54 -18.56 20.60 -16.65
N ARG A 55 -17.77 20.38 -17.71
CA ARG A 55 -17.90 19.24 -18.63
C ARG A 55 -17.79 17.88 -17.92
N PHE A 56 -17.03 17.80 -16.83
CA PHE A 56 -16.84 16.56 -16.08
C PHE A 56 -17.80 16.50 -14.88
N THR A 57 -18.55 15.41 -14.77
CA THR A 57 -19.43 15.13 -13.64
C THR A 57 -18.79 14.06 -12.76
N VAL A 58 -18.39 14.44 -11.54
CA VAL A 58 -17.75 13.52 -10.59
C VAL A 58 -18.79 12.62 -9.93
N HIS A 59 -18.59 11.31 -10.02
CA HIS A 59 -19.35 10.27 -9.34
C HIS A 59 -18.49 9.54 -8.30
N SER A 60 -19.16 8.80 -7.42
CA SER A 60 -18.49 7.90 -6.47
C SER A 60 -17.76 6.77 -7.20
N PHE A 61 -16.62 6.33 -6.66
CA PHE A 61 -15.92 5.15 -7.15
C PHE A 61 -16.58 3.87 -6.61
N ASP A 62 -17.71 3.52 -7.22
CA ASP A 62 -18.53 2.37 -6.89
C ASP A 62 -18.86 1.53 -8.13
N SER A 63 -19.41 0.34 -7.91
CA SER A 63 -19.76 -0.59 -9.00
C SER A 63 -20.81 -0.01 -9.96
N ALA A 64 -21.76 0.78 -9.45
CA ALA A 64 -22.84 1.37 -10.25
C ALA A 64 -22.31 2.44 -11.22
N SER A 65 -21.34 3.23 -10.78
CA SER A 65 -20.68 4.25 -11.58
C SER A 65 -19.76 3.63 -12.62
N LEU A 66 -18.98 2.61 -12.25
CA LEU A 66 -18.12 1.88 -13.19
C LEU A 66 -18.90 1.16 -14.29
N ALA A 67 -20.11 0.67 -14.01
CA ALA A 67 -20.96 0.01 -15.01
C ALA A 67 -21.33 0.93 -16.20
N ARG A 68 -21.30 2.26 -16.01
CA ARG A 68 -21.52 3.26 -17.07
C ARG A 68 -20.28 3.51 -17.95
N LYS A 69 -19.17 2.81 -17.70
CA LYS A 69 -17.87 3.01 -18.36
C LYS A 69 -17.43 4.49 -18.36
N PRO A 70 -17.28 5.10 -17.16
CA PRO A 70 -16.84 6.48 -17.03
C PRO A 70 -15.38 6.64 -17.46
N VAL A 71 -14.93 7.89 -17.53
CA VAL A 71 -13.50 8.20 -17.45
C VAL A 71 -13.03 7.98 -16.02
N VAL A 72 -11.95 7.24 -15.84
CA VAL A 72 -11.33 6.97 -14.53
C VAL A 72 -10.11 7.85 -14.37
N LEU A 73 -10.06 8.62 -13.30
CA LEU A 73 -8.86 9.32 -12.86
C LEU A 73 -8.05 8.41 -11.95
N VAL A 74 -6.80 8.20 -12.34
CA VAL A 74 -5.76 7.51 -11.58
C VAL A 74 -4.72 8.54 -11.15
N GLY A 75 -4.26 8.48 -9.90
CA GLY A 75 -3.19 9.36 -9.47
C GLY A 75 -2.33 8.84 -8.33
N THR A 76 -1.07 9.27 -8.35
CA THR A 76 -0.08 8.94 -7.33
C THR A 76 0.56 10.19 -6.73
N PHE A 77 0.83 10.18 -5.43
CA PHE A 77 1.54 11.24 -4.72
C PHE A 77 2.71 10.64 -3.92
N THR A 78 3.94 10.83 -4.40
CA THR A 78 5.09 10.06 -3.90
C THR A 78 6.28 10.93 -3.58
N ALA A 79 6.90 10.68 -2.43
CA ALA A 79 8.13 11.33 -2.03
C ALA A 79 9.26 10.94 -2.99
N VAL A 80 9.95 11.92 -3.57
CA VAL A 80 11.02 11.74 -4.55
C VAL A 80 12.21 12.61 -4.20
N ASN A 81 13.35 12.30 -4.81
CA ASN A 81 14.52 13.18 -4.82
C ASN A 81 14.50 14.01 -6.12
N ASN A 82 14.61 15.33 -6.02
CA ASN A 82 14.57 16.24 -7.17
C ASN A 82 15.72 16.01 -8.16
N SER A 83 16.87 15.51 -7.67
CA SER A 83 18.02 15.15 -8.50
C SER A 83 17.80 13.89 -9.35
N GLY A 84 16.68 13.17 -9.14
CA GLY A 84 16.37 11.93 -9.86
C GLY A 84 17.17 10.71 -9.39
N ALA A 85 18.01 10.86 -8.37
CA ALA A 85 18.69 9.74 -7.75
C ALA A 85 17.70 8.82 -7.01
N THR A 86 17.91 7.50 -7.12
CA THR A 86 17.18 6.50 -6.34
C THR A 86 17.47 6.67 -4.84
N ASP A 87 18.70 7.05 -4.54
CA ASP A 87 19.23 7.26 -3.19
C ASP A 87 19.21 8.75 -2.81
N GLY A 88 19.28 9.02 -1.50
CA GLY A 88 19.34 10.38 -0.96
C GLY A 88 18.02 10.91 -0.41
N ALA A 89 18.07 12.13 0.13
CA ALA A 89 16.93 12.74 0.82
C ALA A 89 15.75 12.94 -0.13
N ARG A 90 14.54 12.62 0.35
CA ARG A 90 13.30 12.96 -0.35
C ARG A 90 12.97 14.42 -0.07
N ASP A 91 13.08 15.27 -1.08
CA ASP A 91 13.00 16.73 -0.98
C ASP A 91 11.84 17.33 -1.81
N ALA A 92 11.03 16.48 -2.46
CA ALA A 92 9.80 16.87 -3.12
C ALA A 92 8.80 15.72 -3.15
N TYR A 93 7.55 16.04 -3.44
CA TYR A 93 6.55 15.07 -3.87
C TYR A 93 6.32 15.17 -5.37
N ARG A 94 6.25 14.02 -6.05
CA ARG A 94 5.80 13.91 -7.44
C ARG A 94 4.30 13.60 -7.45
N ILE A 95 3.55 14.48 -8.12
CA ILE A 95 2.15 14.25 -8.46
C ILE A 95 2.12 13.70 -9.89
N CYS A 96 1.49 12.55 -10.06
CA CYS A 96 1.11 12.01 -11.36
C CYS A 96 -0.41 11.83 -11.37
N LEU A 97 -1.07 12.29 -12.43
CA LEU A 97 -2.49 12.10 -12.69
C LEU A 97 -2.68 11.61 -14.13
N THR A 98 -3.63 10.71 -14.34
CA THR A 98 -3.96 10.16 -15.66
C THR A 98 -5.47 9.99 -15.77
N LEU A 99 -6.05 10.40 -16.91
CA LEU A 99 -7.43 10.06 -17.27
C LEU A 99 -7.40 8.88 -18.23
N ALA A 100 -8.08 7.80 -17.85
CA ALA A 100 -8.26 6.60 -18.64
C ALA A 100 -9.74 6.47 -19.01
N ASP A 101 -10.07 6.51 -20.30
CA ASP A 101 -11.44 6.41 -20.77
C ASP A 101 -11.82 4.94 -21.03
N LEU A 102 -12.75 4.41 -20.24
CA LEU A 102 -13.20 3.02 -20.35
C LEU A 102 -14.05 2.76 -21.60
N LYS A 103 -14.59 3.80 -22.27
CA LYS A 103 -15.32 3.62 -23.53
C LYS A 103 -14.37 3.38 -24.68
N SER A 104 -13.36 4.25 -24.85
CA SER A 104 -12.35 4.10 -25.90
C SER A 104 -11.22 3.14 -25.55
N ASN A 105 -11.16 2.68 -24.30
CA ASN A 105 -10.08 1.86 -23.75
C ASN A 105 -8.69 2.48 -23.93
N SER A 106 -8.57 3.80 -23.70
CA SER A 106 -7.33 4.54 -23.93
C SER A 106 -7.03 5.58 -22.85
N VAL A 107 -5.76 5.93 -22.71
CA VAL A 107 -5.30 7.06 -21.91
C VAL A 107 -5.56 8.36 -22.68
N VAL A 108 -6.46 9.20 -22.15
CA VAL A 108 -6.96 10.40 -22.85
C VAL A 108 -6.37 11.71 -22.32
N SER A 109 -5.72 11.67 -21.16
CA SER A 109 -4.99 12.84 -20.64
C SER A 109 -4.01 12.47 -19.54
N LYS A 110 -3.01 13.31 -19.31
CA LYS A 110 -2.06 13.21 -18.21
C LYS A 110 -1.74 14.58 -17.63
N GLY A 111 -1.54 14.64 -16.32
CA GLY A 111 -1.12 15.84 -15.60
C GLY A 111 -0.02 15.49 -14.60
N VAL A 112 1.06 16.26 -14.59
CA VAL A 112 2.19 16.04 -13.67
C VAL A 112 2.62 17.34 -13.00
N ALA A 113 2.98 17.25 -11.73
CA ALA A 113 3.55 18.37 -11.00
C ALA A 113 4.50 17.88 -9.91
N ARG A 114 5.25 18.83 -9.35
CA ARG A 114 5.96 18.65 -8.09
C ARG A 114 5.33 19.53 -7.01
N ALA A 115 5.37 19.04 -5.77
CA ALA A 115 5.04 19.79 -4.58
C ALA A 115 6.25 19.79 -3.64
N ARG A 116 6.38 20.84 -2.83
CA ARG A 116 7.39 20.86 -1.76
C ARG A 116 6.97 19.94 -0.62
N ILE A 117 7.92 19.58 0.25
CA ILE A 117 7.67 18.62 1.34
C ILE A 117 7.01 19.26 2.56
N GLU A 118 7.16 20.57 2.75
CA GLU A 118 6.70 21.28 3.93
C GLU A 118 5.16 21.34 3.98
N GLY A 119 4.61 21.13 5.18
CA GLY A 119 3.16 21.21 5.41
C GLY A 119 2.35 20.06 4.83
N VAL A 120 2.99 19.02 4.29
CA VAL A 120 2.31 17.84 3.75
C VAL A 120 2.16 16.77 4.83
N ASP A 121 0.92 16.48 5.21
CA ASP A 121 0.57 15.37 6.10
C ASP A 121 0.40 14.06 5.31
N VAL A 122 1.36 13.16 5.44
CA VAL A 122 1.37 11.83 4.80
C VAL A 122 1.01 10.71 5.78
N THR A 123 0.37 11.04 6.90
CA THR A 123 -0.13 10.02 7.84
C THR A 123 -1.06 9.03 7.11
N PRO A 124 -0.80 7.71 7.18
CA PRO A 124 -1.64 6.71 6.54
C PRO A 124 -3.06 6.77 7.11
N THR A 125 -4.07 6.49 6.27
CA THR A 125 -5.44 6.38 6.77
C THR A 125 -5.57 5.17 7.69
N GLN A 126 -6.65 5.12 8.50
CA GLN A 126 -6.78 4.13 9.57
C GLN A 126 -6.62 2.68 9.05
N TYR A 127 -7.19 2.36 7.89
CA TYR A 127 -7.03 1.04 7.27
C TYR A 127 -5.55 0.68 7.02
N TYR A 128 -4.77 1.59 6.44
CA TYR A 128 -3.37 1.35 6.12
C TYR A 128 -2.46 1.43 7.35
N SER A 129 -2.82 2.24 8.35
CA SER A 129 -2.11 2.32 9.62
C SER A 129 -2.23 1.01 10.42
N ASP A 130 -3.41 0.39 10.41
CA ASP A 130 -3.70 -0.86 11.11
C ASP A 130 -3.17 -2.11 10.38
N ALA A 131 -2.81 -1.99 9.09
CA ALA A 131 -2.34 -3.12 8.29
C ALA A 131 -1.11 -3.79 8.96
N PRO A 132 -1.15 -5.13 9.15
CA PRO A 132 -0.12 -5.84 9.92
C PRO A 132 1.19 -6.00 9.16
N LEU A 133 1.12 -5.91 7.83
CA LEU A 133 2.23 -6.09 6.92
C LEU A 133 2.01 -5.26 5.67
N TRP A 134 3.10 -5.02 4.97
CA TRP A 134 3.13 -4.54 3.61
C TRP A 134 3.79 -5.60 2.73
N ALA A 135 3.29 -5.73 1.52
CA ALA A 135 3.96 -6.48 0.48
C ALA A 135 3.55 -5.90 -0.86
N LYS A 136 4.48 -5.97 -1.81
CA LYS A 136 4.23 -5.52 -3.16
C LYS A 136 3.20 -6.44 -3.81
N ASP A 137 2.22 -5.86 -4.50
CA ASP A 137 1.20 -6.62 -5.19
C ASP A 137 0.96 -6.13 -6.61
N GLN A 138 0.55 -7.07 -7.48
CA GLN A 138 0.38 -6.79 -8.89
C GLN A 138 -0.72 -5.74 -9.14
N ALA A 139 -1.75 -5.70 -8.30
CA ALA A 139 -2.84 -4.74 -8.44
C ALA A 139 -2.36 -3.29 -8.25
N THR A 140 -1.54 -3.06 -7.23
CA THR A 140 -0.91 -1.77 -6.95
C THR A 140 0.09 -1.41 -8.04
N ASP A 141 0.92 -2.36 -8.49
CA ASP A 141 1.88 -2.12 -9.57
C ASP A 141 1.20 -1.69 -10.87
N VAL A 142 0.11 -2.37 -11.23
CA VAL A 142 -0.67 -2.05 -12.44
C VAL A 142 -1.32 -0.67 -12.31
N TYR A 143 -1.88 -0.32 -11.15
CA TYR A 143 -2.38 1.04 -10.89
C TYR A 143 -1.26 2.10 -11.06
N ILE A 144 -0.09 1.87 -10.45
CA ILE A 144 1.04 2.80 -10.53
C ILE A 144 1.52 2.94 -11.97
N LYS A 145 1.61 1.83 -12.72
CA LYS A 145 1.97 1.80 -14.13
C LYS A 145 0.97 2.59 -14.98
N THR A 146 -0.33 2.50 -14.72
CA THR A 146 -1.35 3.31 -15.41
C THR A 146 -1.05 4.81 -15.29
N CYS A 147 -0.57 5.27 -14.14
CA CYS A 147 -0.15 6.66 -14.00
C CYS A 147 1.24 6.95 -14.60
N GLN A 148 2.25 6.19 -14.20
CA GLN A 148 3.65 6.57 -14.38
C GLN A 148 4.32 5.95 -15.63
N GLY A 149 3.74 4.88 -16.17
CA GLY A 149 4.33 4.08 -17.26
C GLY A 149 3.62 4.20 -18.60
N THR A 150 2.40 4.75 -18.66
CA THR A 150 1.62 4.89 -19.90
C THR A 150 1.81 6.24 -20.58
N LYS A 151 1.61 6.27 -21.90
CA LYS A 151 1.61 7.47 -22.74
C LYS A 151 0.19 7.87 -23.16
N LEU A 152 0.04 9.12 -23.60
CA LEU A 152 -1.22 9.60 -24.19
C LEU A 152 -1.57 8.76 -25.43
N GLY A 153 -2.83 8.33 -25.53
CA GLY A 153 -3.35 7.48 -26.60
C GLY A 153 -3.05 5.98 -26.44
N GLU A 154 -2.26 5.59 -25.44
CA GLU A 154 -1.97 4.18 -25.17
C GLU A 154 -3.21 3.45 -24.63
N THR A 155 -3.35 2.18 -25.00
CA THR A 155 -4.42 1.31 -24.49
C THR A 155 -4.27 1.13 -22.98
N ILE A 156 -5.39 1.10 -22.26
CA ILE A 156 -5.39 0.84 -20.82
C ILE A 156 -4.95 -0.61 -20.59
N ASP A 157 -4.09 -0.83 -19.58
CA ASP A 157 -3.65 -2.17 -19.21
C ASP A 157 -4.89 -3.05 -18.90
N PRO A 158 -5.11 -4.16 -19.62
CA PRO A 158 -6.31 -5.00 -19.41
C PRO A 158 -6.41 -5.51 -17.96
N ALA A 159 -5.26 -5.72 -17.32
CA ALA A 159 -5.19 -6.17 -15.93
C ALA A 159 -5.67 -5.06 -14.96
N TYR A 160 -5.57 -3.78 -15.33
CA TYR A 160 -6.15 -2.68 -14.56
C TYR A 160 -7.67 -2.70 -14.68
N VAL A 161 -8.17 -2.79 -15.93
CA VAL A 161 -9.61 -2.74 -16.23
C VAL A 161 -10.36 -3.90 -15.57
N GLU A 162 -9.82 -5.12 -15.64
CA GLU A 162 -10.41 -6.32 -15.02
C GLU A 162 -10.63 -6.15 -13.49
N ARG A 163 -9.75 -5.38 -12.82
CA ARG A 163 -9.77 -5.20 -11.37
C ARG A 163 -10.68 -4.08 -10.89
N LEU A 164 -11.19 -3.21 -11.78
CA LEU A 164 -11.90 -1.99 -11.38
C LEU A 164 -13.12 -2.28 -10.50
N THR A 165 -13.94 -3.27 -10.87
CA THR A 165 -15.12 -3.62 -10.07
C THR A 165 -14.73 -4.17 -8.69
N ALA A 166 -13.68 -5.01 -8.61
CA ALA A 166 -13.16 -5.47 -7.33
C ALA A 166 -12.60 -4.30 -6.50
N ASN A 167 -11.90 -3.36 -7.13
CA ASN A 167 -11.33 -2.18 -6.47
C ASN A 167 -12.43 -1.26 -5.90
N ALA A 168 -13.57 -1.12 -6.57
CA ALA A 168 -14.71 -0.39 -6.03
C ALA A 168 -15.23 -1.02 -4.73
N LEU A 169 -15.40 -2.35 -4.69
CA LEU A 169 -15.78 -3.05 -3.46
C LEU A 169 -14.69 -2.97 -2.38
N VAL A 170 -13.41 -3.03 -2.76
CA VAL A 170 -12.29 -2.80 -1.83
C VAL A 170 -12.40 -1.40 -1.21
N ASN A 171 -12.68 -0.37 -2.02
CA ASN A 171 -12.88 1.00 -1.54
C ASN A 171 -14.06 1.09 -0.57
N ASP A 172 -15.21 0.48 -0.90
CA ASP A 172 -16.36 0.42 0.00
C ASP A 172 -16.03 -0.29 1.32
N GLY A 173 -15.25 -1.37 1.25
CA GLY A 173 -14.74 -2.09 2.41
C GLY A 173 -13.81 -1.24 3.29
N ILE A 174 -12.92 -0.46 2.67
CA ILE A 174 -12.01 0.46 3.38
C ILE A 174 -12.84 1.54 4.08
N LEU A 175 -13.76 2.21 3.37
CA LEU A 175 -14.62 3.25 3.94
C LEU A 175 -15.50 2.71 5.07
N ALA A 176 -16.03 1.49 4.92
CA ALA A 176 -16.80 0.83 5.98
C ALA A 176 -15.92 0.49 7.20
N TYR A 177 -14.70 -0.01 7.00
CA TYR A 177 -13.76 -0.32 8.09
C TYR A 177 -13.42 0.94 8.89
N GLU A 178 -13.08 2.03 8.21
CA GLU A 178 -12.72 3.29 8.86
C GLU A 178 -13.92 3.96 9.55
N ALA A 179 -15.14 3.72 9.04
CA ALA A 179 -16.39 4.07 9.71
C ALA A 179 -16.79 3.10 10.83
N GLN A 180 -15.92 2.15 11.21
CA GLN A 180 -16.15 1.10 12.22
C GLN A 180 -17.32 0.16 11.92
N ARG A 181 -17.80 0.12 10.67
CA ARG A 181 -18.82 -0.80 10.18
C ARG A 181 -18.17 -2.13 9.76
N PHE A 182 -17.55 -2.82 10.72
CA PHE A 182 -16.68 -3.97 10.44
C PHE A 182 -17.40 -5.16 9.77
N ARG A 183 -18.69 -5.38 10.07
CA ARG A 183 -19.48 -6.43 9.41
C ARG A 183 -19.69 -6.14 7.92
N GLU A 184 -20.03 -4.90 7.60
CA GLU A 184 -20.17 -4.43 6.21
C GLU A 184 -18.81 -4.48 5.49
N ALA A 185 -17.75 -4.01 6.14
CA ALA A 185 -16.40 -4.08 5.60
C ALA A 185 -16.00 -5.51 5.21
N LEU A 186 -16.21 -6.47 6.13
CA LEU A 186 -15.94 -7.88 5.86
C LEU A 186 -16.77 -8.44 4.69
N ALA A 187 -18.04 -8.03 4.57
CA ALA A 187 -18.89 -8.42 3.45
C ALA A 187 -18.36 -7.89 2.11
N TYR A 188 -17.93 -6.62 2.06
CA TYR A 188 -17.32 -6.04 0.87
C TYR A 188 -16.04 -6.76 0.45
N TYR A 189 -15.13 -7.07 1.38
CA TYR A 189 -13.91 -7.81 1.06
C TYR A 189 -14.19 -9.22 0.53
N ARG A 190 -15.17 -9.92 1.13
CA ARG A 190 -15.60 -11.24 0.64
C ARG A 190 -16.20 -11.17 -0.75
N ALA A 191 -17.06 -10.18 -1.01
CA ALA A 191 -17.62 -9.97 -2.34
C ALA A 191 -16.52 -9.64 -3.36
N ALA A 192 -15.61 -8.73 -3.03
CA ALA A 192 -14.46 -8.39 -3.88
C ALA A 192 -13.64 -9.62 -4.23
N ARG A 193 -13.36 -10.50 -3.26
CA ARG A 193 -12.59 -11.74 -3.45
C ARG A 193 -13.17 -12.66 -4.54
N THR A 194 -14.49 -12.67 -4.71
CA THR A 194 -15.17 -13.50 -5.73
C THR A 194 -15.10 -12.96 -7.15
N LEU A 195 -14.67 -11.71 -7.33
CA LEU A 195 -14.58 -11.06 -8.64
C LEU A 195 -13.23 -11.32 -9.32
N PRO A 196 -13.18 -11.22 -10.67
CA PRO A 196 -11.93 -11.21 -11.41
C PRO A 196 -10.95 -10.16 -10.85
N GLY A 197 -9.71 -10.60 -10.63
CA GLY A 197 -8.69 -9.76 -10.04
C GLY A 197 -8.94 -9.32 -8.59
N GLY A 198 -9.89 -9.93 -7.88
CA GLY A 198 -10.22 -9.67 -6.48
C GLY A 198 -9.29 -10.29 -5.44
N GLU A 199 -8.46 -11.25 -5.83
CA GLU A 199 -7.43 -11.86 -4.99
C GLU A 199 -6.20 -10.92 -4.82
N GLN A 200 -6.42 -9.76 -4.20
CA GLN A 200 -5.41 -8.70 -3.99
C GLN A 200 -5.02 -8.58 -2.50
N HIS A 201 -3.89 -7.93 -2.21
CA HIS A 201 -3.45 -7.73 -0.82
C HIS A 201 -4.44 -6.91 -0.01
N ARG A 202 -5.02 -5.86 -0.59
CA ARG A 202 -6.00 -5.02 0.10
C ARG A 202 -7.25 -5.81 0.55
N VAL A 203 -7.65 -6.84 -0.20
CA VAL A 203 -8.75 -7.73 0.20
C VAL A 203 -8.34 -8.60 1.39
N ARG A 204 -7.15 -9.20 1.34
CA ARG A 204 -6.64 -10.06 2.43
C ARG A 204 -6.38 -9.28 3.72
N ILE A 205 -5.73 -8.12 3.63
CA ILE A 205 -5.53 -7.19 4.76
C ILE A 205 -6.89 -6.78 5.32
N GLY A 206 -7.82 -6.35 4.47
CA GLY A 206 -9.14 -5.93 4.92
C GLY A 206 -9.95 -7.02 5.61
N THR A 207 -9.87 -8.25 5.09
CA THR A 207 -10.48 -9.44 5.70
C THR A 207 -9.88 -9.70 7.08
N TYR A 208 -8.55 -9.69 7.19
CA TYR A 208 -7.83 -9.84 8.47
C TYR A 208 -8.26 -8.76 9.48
N LEU A 209 -8.24 -7.49 9.07
CA LEU A 209 -8.57 -6.35 9.94
C LEU A 209 -10.02 -6.41 10.42
N ALA A 210 -10.98 -6.62 9.52
CA ALA A 210 -12.38 -6.71 9.88
C ALA A 210 -12.67 -7.96 10.73
N ALA A 211 -12.06 -9.10 10.44
CA ALA A 211 -12.18 -10.31 11.24
C ALA A 211 -11.64 -10.13 12.66
N SER A 212 -10.48 -9.48 12.80
CA SER A 212 -9.87 -9.12 14.09
C SER A 212 -10.82 -8.26 14.93
N LYS A 213 -11.39 -7.19 14.36
CA LYS A 213 -12.36 -6.31 15.06
C LYS A 213 -13.67 -7.01 15.42
N LEU A 214 -14.02 -8.10 14.73
CA LEU A 214 -15.21 -8.91 14.99
C LEU A 214 -14.91 -10.14 15.88
N ALA A 215 -13.69 -10.28 16.39
CA ALA A 215 -13.22 -11.44 17.15
C ALA A 215 -13.42 -12.79 16.41
N ARG A 216 -13.34 -12.79 15.08
CA ARG A 216 -13.45 -13.98 14.23
C ARG A 216 -12.08 -14.60 14.02
N ARG A 217 -11.67 -15.42 14.98
CA ARG A 217 -10.31 -15.98 15.04
C ARG A 217 -9.93 -16.80 13.81
N ASP A 218 -10.81 -17.67 13.33
CA ASP A 218 -10.51 -18.54 12.19
C ASP A 218 -10.30 -17.73 10.91
N ASP A 219 -11.25 -16.83 10.58
CA ASP A 219 -11.12 -15.88 9.47
C ASP A 219 -9.84 -15.04 9.55
N MET A 220 -9.44 -14.63 10.76
CA MET A 220 -8.22 -13.85 10.99
C MET A 220 -6.97 -14.69 10.68
N VAL A 221 -6.90 -15.92 11.17
CA VAL A 221 -5.77 -16.83 10.95
C VAL A 221 -5.66 -17.20 9.46
N ASP A 222 -6.77 -17.50 8.80
CA ASP A 222 -6.80 -17.83 7.38
C ASP A 222 -6.38 -16.64 6.51
N ALA A 223 -6.95 -15.46 6.75
CA ALA A 223 -6.60 -14.25 5.98
C ALA A 223 -5.14 -13.85 6.18
N PHE A 224 -4.59 -14.01 7.39
CA PHE A 224 -3.18 -13.75 7.64
C PHE A 224 -2.29 -14.82 6.98
N GLY A 225 -2.64 -16.10 7.08
CA GLY A 225 -1.93 -17.19 6.40
C GLY A 225 -1.84 -16.97 4.89
N ASP A 226 -2.94 -16.55 4.25
CA ASP A 226 -2.99 -16.20 2.83
C ASP A 226 -2.03 -15.04 2.48
N LEU A 227 -1.88 -14.04 3.37
CA LEU A 227 -0.91 -12.94 3.18
C LEU A 227 0.52 -13.46 3.21
N ILE A 228 0.83 -14.36 4.15
CA ILE A 228 2.15 -14.98 4.26
C ILE A 228 2.44 -15.83 3.02
N ASP A 229 1.49 -16.65 2.58
CA ASP A 229 1.66 -17.51 1.42
C ASP A 229 1.94 -16.70 0.16
N TYR A 230 1.24 -15.58 -0.03
CA TYR A 230 1.54 -14.66 -1.12
C TYR A 230 2.93 -14.04 -0.97
N GLY A 231 3.26 -13.46 0.20
CA GLY A 231 4.53 -12.78 0.44
C GLY A 231 5.74 -13.69 0.23
N LEU A 232 5.65 -14.95 0.69
CA LEU A 232 6.66 -15.97 0.43
C LEU A 232 6.77 -16.31 -1.07
N GLY A 233 5.64 -16.36 -1.80
CA GLY A 233 5.66 -16.57 -3.25
C GLY A 233 6.25 -15.39 -4.04
N ALA A 234 6.13 -14.18 -3.49
CA ALA A 234 6.72 -12.96 -4.03
C ALA A 234 8.16 -12.70 -3.54
N ASN A 235 8.74 -13.62 -2.77
CA ASN A 235 10.07 -13.54 -2.14
C ASN A 235 10.26 -12.33 -1.19
N GLN A 236 9.20 -11.64 -0.81
CA GLN A 236 9.28 -10.43 -0.02
C GLN A 236 8.01 -10.24 0.82
N LEU A 237 8.20 -10.25 2.14
CA LEU A 237 7.15 -10.01 3.14
C LEU A 237 7.65 -9.01 4.17
N MET A 238 6.94 -7.91 4.40
CA MET A 238 7.35 -6.88 5.35
C MET A 238 6.35 -6.74 6.48
N VAL A 239 6.64 -7.31 7.65
CA VAL A 239 5.74 -7.31 8.81
C VAL A 239 6.06 -6.13 9.73
N LYS A 240 5.02 -5.45 10.18
CA LYS A 240 5.12 -4.29 11.07
C LYS A 240 5.27 -4.75 12.52
N LEU A 241 6.50 -5.09 12.91
CA LEU A 241 6.88 -5.41 14.28
C LEU A 241 7.54 -4.19 14.94
N LEU A 242 6.83 -3.55 15.88
CA LEU A 242 7.30 -2.36 16.57
C LEU A 242 8.12 -2.67 17.83
N PHE A 243 9.26 -1.99 17.96
CA PHE A 243 10.23 -2.16 19.03
C PHE A 243 10.38 -0.88 19.88
N LYS A 244 10.73 -1.03 21.17
CA LYS A 244 11.08 0.12 22.00
C LYS A 244 12.33 0.82 21.43
N PRO A 245 12.39 2.17 21.51
CA PRO A 245 13.55 2.93 21.04
C PRO A 245 14.88 2.39 21.58
N GLY A 246 15.87 2.20 20.72
CA GLY A 246 17.21 1.75 21.12
C GLY A 246 17.32 0.30 21.61
N THR A 247 16.24 -0.49 21.58
CA THR A 247 16.26 -1.89 22.08
C THR A 247 15.77 -2.90 21.05
N THR A 248 15.95 -4.19 21.37
CA THR A 248 15.36 -5.34 20.67
C THR A 248 14.01 -5.79 21.24
N GLN A 249 13.51 -5.16 22.31
CA GLN A 249 12.22 -5.52 22.89
C GLN A 249 11.08 -4.92 22.09
N PHE A 250 9.99 -5.66 21.93
CA PHE A 250 8.73 -5.10 21.42
C PHE A 250 8.19 -4.02 22.37
N ILE A 251 7.40 -3.10 21.83
CA ILE A 251 6.75 -2.05 22.64
C ILE A 251 5.80 -2.64 23.69
N ASP A 252 5.64 -1.94 24.82
CA ASP A 252 4.70 -2.33 25.89
C ASP A 252 3.27 -1.84 25.59
N ASP A 253 2.73 -2.22 24.43
CA ASP A 253 1.33 -1.92 24.05
C ASP A 253 0.62 -3.19 23.56
N PRO A 254 -0.16 -3.87 24.43
CA PRO A 254 -0.88 -5.08 24.07
C PRO A 254 -1.80 -4.91 22.86
N ARG A 255 -2.36 -3.71 22.63
CA ARG A 255 -3.23 -3.44 21.48
C ARG A 255 -2.50 -3.61 20.14
N ILE A 256 -1.18 -3.50 20.16
CA ILE A 256 -0.30 -3.66 19.00
C ILE A 256 0.37 -5.03 19.03
N THR A 257 0.83 -5.50 20.19
CA THR A 257 1.69 -6.69 20.29
C THR A 257 0.93 -8.01 20.50
N GLU A 258 -0.34 -7.98 20.93
CA GLU A 258 -1.17 -9.18 21.11
C GLU A 258 -1.20 -10.10 19.87
N PRO A 259 -1.28 -9.60 18.62
CA PRO A 259 -1.31 -10.47 17.44
C PRO A 259 0.04 -11.10 17.09
N TYR A 260 1.17 -10.58 17.59
CA TYR A 260 2.51 -10.97 17.14
C TYR A 260 2.81 -12.47 17.30
N PRO A 261 2.45 -13.15 18.42
CA PRO A 261 2.67 -14.59 18.54
C PRO A 261 1.95 -15.39 17.44
N MET A 262 0.73 -14.98 17.07
CA MET A 262 -0.01 -15.61 15.97
C MET A 262 0.68 -15.35 14.63
N TRP A 263 1.12 -14.11 14.37
CA TRP A 263 1.81 -13.76 13.13
C TRP A 263 3.11 -14.56 12.97
N LEU A 264 3.95 -14.58 13.99
CA LEU A 264 5.22 -15.30 13.99
C LEU A 264 5.00 -16.81 13.80
N SER A 265 3.99 -17.38 14.48
CA SER A 265 3.59 -18.78 14.30
C SER A 265 3.15 -19.11 12.87
N GLN A 266 2.37 -18.24 12.23
CA GLN A 266 1.97 -18.41 10.83
C GLN A 266 3.15 -18.29 9.87
N ILE A 267 4.03 -17.29 10.06
CA ILE A 267 5.25 -17.13 9.24
C ILE A 267 6.12 -18.37 9.29
N ALA A 268 6.42 -18.82 10.51
CA ALA A 268 7.14 -20.07 10.77
C ALA A 268 6.48 -21.25 10.03
N THR A 269 5.21 -21.54 10.35
CA THR A 269 4.48 -22.70 9.83
C THR A 269 4.44 -22.73 8.30
N ARG A 270 4.11 -21.60 7.66
CA ARG A 270 3.98 -21.50 6.19
C ARG A 270 5.35 -21.57 5.51
N ALA A 271 6.39 -20.99 6.09
CA ALA A 271 7.74 -21.07 5.54
C ALA A 271 8.27 -22.52 5.51
N ARG A 272 8.05 -23.29 6.58
CA ARG A 272 8.38 -24.73 6.58
C ARG A 272 7.55 -25.52 5.59
N GLN A 273 6.23 -25.28 5.53
CA GLN A 273 5.35 -25.97 4.57
C GLN A 273 5.78 -25.75 3.12
N LYS A 274 6.25 -24.54 2.79
CA LYS A 274 6.82 -24.23 1.47
C LYS A 274 8.25 -24.70 1.27
N GLY A 275 8.92 -25.20 2.31
CA GLY A 275 10.35 -25.48 2.25
C GLY A 275 11.16 -24.22 1.89
N ALA A 276 10.76 -23.04 2.36
CA ALA A 276 11.51 -21.79 2.13
C ALA A 276 12.68 -21.64 3.11
N CYS A 277 13.82 -21.14 2.63
CA CYS A 277 14.87 -20.58 3.48
C CYS A 277 14.66 -19.07 3.60
N LEU A 278 14.88 -18.49 4.78
CA LEU A 278 14.54 -17.08 5.07
C LEU A 278 15.75 -16.25 5.51
N GLU A 279 15.90 -15.07 4.93
CA GLU A 279 16.66 -13.97 5.53
C GLU A 279 15.67 -13.07 6.29
N VAL A 280 15.83 -13.00 7.61
CA VAL A 280 15.13 -12.03 8.47
C VAL A 280 15.94 -10.73 8.44
N VAL A 281 15.37 -9.67 7.89
CA VAL A 281 16.04 -8.39 7.70
C VAL A 281 15.41 -7.33 8.59
N GLY A 282 16.21 -6.71 9.44
CA GLY A 282 15.78 -5.57 10.24
C GLY A 282 15.96 -4.25 9.48
N HIS A 283 15.01 -3.34 9.66
CA HIS A 283 15.06 -1.98 9.12
C HIS A 283 14.85 -0.94 10.21
N THR A 284 15.43 0.25 10.03
CA THR A 284 15.25 1.40 10.90
C THR A 284 14.88 2.63 10.09
N SER A 285 14.32 3.64 10.74
CA SER A 285 14.25 4.95 10.13
C SER A 285 15.65 5.59 10.02
N ARG A 286 15.71 6.76 9.35
CA ARG A 286 16.95 7.48 9.04
C ARG A 286 17.57 8.17 10.26
N THR A 287 16.87 8.24 11.39
CA THR A 287 17.32 8.96 12.57
C THR A 287 18.40 8.22 13.33
N GLY A 288 19.44 8.96 13.74
CA GLY A 288 20.58 8.43 14.48
C GLY A 288 21.75 7.98 13.60
N PRO A 289 22.89 7.60 14.23
CA PRO A 289 24.10 7.26 13.49
C PRO A 289 23.93 6.00 12.63
N PRO A 290 24.42 5.98 11.37
CA PRO A 290 24.23 4.84 10.46
C PRO A 290 24.72 3.50 11.01
N GLN A 291 25.89 3.48 11.65
CA GLN A 291 26.47 2.27 12.24
C GLN A 291 25.62 1.72 13.40
N VAL A 292 25.01 2.61 14.19
CA VAL A 292 24.12 2.22 15.29
C VAL A 292 22.83 1.62 14.73
N ASN A 293 22.26 2.23 13.69
CA ASN A 293 21.06 1.75 13.01
C ASN A 293 21.26 0.38 12.35
N GLU A 294 22.39 0.16 11.69
CA GLU A 294 22.75 -1.13 11.08
C GLU A 294 22.91 -2.23 12.15
N ARG A 295 23.61 -1.94 13.25
CA ARG A 295 23.75 -2.90 14.36
C ARG A 295 22.40 -3.19 15.04
N LEU A 296 21.60 -2.17 15.33
CA LEU A 296 20.32 -2.32 16.02
C LEU A 296 19.32 -3.11 15.18
N SER A 297 19.25 -2.83 13.88
CA SER A 297 18.40 -3.61 12.97
C SER A 297 18.80 -5.08 12.92
N ALA A 298 20.10 -5.39 12.84
CA ALA A 298 20.58 -6.78 12.86
C ALA A 298 20.20 -7.51 14.16
N LEU A 299 20.33 -6.85 15.32
CA LEU A 299 19.94 -7.42 16.61
C LEU A 299 18.42 -7.67 16.71
N ARG A 300 17.60 -6.78 16.16
CA ARG A 300 16.13 -6.97 16.09
C ARG A 300 15.76 -8.14 15.17
N ALA A 301 16.43 -8.26 14.04
CA ALA A 301 16.25 -9.40 13.14
C ALA A 301 16.62 -10.72 13.81
N GLN A 302 17.76 -10.77 14.52
CA GLN A 302 18.18 -11.95 15.26
C GLN A 302 17.15 -12.33 16.34
N PHE A 303 16.66 -11.34 17.10
CA PHE A 303 15.62 -11.57 18.10
C PHE A 303 14.34 -12.18 17.49
N VAL A 304 13.88 -11.66 16.35
CA VAL A 304 12.70 -12.19 15.65
C VAL A 304 12.96 -13.60 15.10
N MET A 305 14.15 -13.85 14.55
CA MET A 305 14.57 -15.19 14.12
C MET A 305 14.54 -16.19 15.29
N ASP A 306 15.05 -15.82 16.47
CA ASP A 306 15.03 -16.69 17.64
C ASP A 306 13.59 -17.00 18.12
N LEU A 307 12.67 -16.04 18.00
CA LEU A 307 11.24 -16.26 18.25
C LEU A 307 10.62 -17.25 17.26
N LEU A 308 10.93 -17.15 15.96
CA LEU A 308 10.46 -18.11 14.95
C LEU A 308 10.99 -19.53 15.26
N LEU A 309 12.26 -19.63 15.62
CA LEU A 309 12.93 -20.90 15.94
C LEU A 309 12.41 -21.56 17.21
N THR A 310 11.76 -20.81 18.11
CA THR A 310 11.08 -21.40 19.27
C THR A 310 9.98 -22.39 18.83
N GLY A 311 9.32 -22.12 17.70
CA GLY A 311 8.34 -23.04 17.10
C GLY A 311 8.94 -24.03 16.10
N MET A 312 10.21 -23.86 15.71
CA MET A 312 10.87 -24.60 14.62
C MET A 312 12.38 -24.81 14.86
N PRO A 313 12.80 -25.49 15.94
CA PRO A 313 14.21 -25.57 16.30
C PRO A 313 15.08 -26.25 15.22
N GLU A 314 14.50 -27.18 14.46
CA GLU A 314 15.18 -27.92 13.38
C GLU A 314 15.49 -27.04 12.15
N ASP A 315 14.84 -25.89 12.00
CA ASP A 315 14.97 -24.99 10.86
C ASP A 315 16.09 -23.94 11.04
N ARG A 316 16.94 -24.06 12.07
CA ARG A 316 18.04 -23.11 12.35
C ARG A 316 18.95 -22.89 11.15
N ALA A 317 19.30 -23.95 10.43
CA ALA A 317 20.18 -23.89 9.26
C ALA A 317 19.51 -23.24 8.04
N ARG A 318 18.19 -23.02 8.08
CA ARG A 318 17.38 -22.51 6.98
C ARG A 318 17.02 -21.03 7.14
N MET A 319 17.57 -20.38 8.17
CA MET A 319 17.32 -18.98 8.48
C MET A 319 18.62 -18.24 8.80
N ILE A 320 18.71 -17.00 8.34
CA ILE A 320 19.76 -16.05 8.71
C ILE A 320 19.13 -14.71 9.11
N ALA A 321 19.85 -13.91 9.91
CA ALA A 321 19.43 -12.58 10.31
C ALA A 321 20.42 -11.52 9.81
N SER A 322 19.91 -10.41 9.28
CA SER A 322 20.73 -9.28 8.83
C SER A 322 20.09 -7.93 9.18
N GLY A 323 20.89 -6.87 9.19
CA GLY A 323 20.45 -5.50 9.43
C GLY A 323 20.78 -4.60 8.25
N ARG A 324 19.81 -3.78 7.82
CA ARG A 324 20.02 -2.80 6.74
C ARG A 324 19.99 -1.35 7.22
N GLY A 325 19.72 -1.12 8.50
CA GLY A 325 19.49 0.23 9.02
C GLY A 325 18.42 0.94 8.19
N PHE A 326 18.74 2.14 7.68
CA PHE A 326 17.87 2.91 6.79
C PHE A 326 18.21 2.80 5.30
N LYS A 327 19.13 1.90 4.91
CA LYS A 327 19.63 1.79 3.52
C LYS A 327 18.52 1.39 2.53
N GLU A 328 17.48 0.71 3.01
CA GLU A 328 16.36 0.21 2.22
C GLU A 328 15.02 0.82 2.69
N ASN A 329 15.01 2.11 3.07
CA ASN A 329 13.76 2.81 3.41
C ASN A 329 12.81 2.88 2.20
N LEU A 330 11.53 2.62 2.45
CA LEU A 330 10.47 2.69 1.45
C LEU A 330 9.94 4.12 1.31
N ILE A 331 9.69 4.79 2.44
CA ILE A 331 9.18 6.16 2.46
C ILE A 331 10.34 7.15 2.50
N GLY A 332 11.23 6.99 3.49
CA GLY A 332 12.50 7.70 3.56
C GLY A 332 12.38 9.21 3.83
N THR A 333 11.26 9.68 4.41
CA THR A 333 11.11 11.11 4.72
C THR A 333 11.87 11.52 5.98
N GLY A 334 12.08 10.59 6.92
CA GLY A 334 12.83 10.82 8.15
C GLY A 334 12.04 11.60 9.21
N LYS A 335 10.71 11.61 9.14
CA LYS A 335 9.80 12.24 10.11
C LYS A 335 9.66 11.44 11.39
N ASP A 336 9.96 10.14 11.36
CA ASP A 336 9.88 9.21 12.50
C ASP A 336 8.50 9.06 13.16
N ASP A 337 7.45 9.53 12.51
CA ASP A 337 6.07 9.39 12.97
C ASP A 337 5.36 8.18 12.31
N GLY A 338 4.02 8.18 12.31
CA GLY A 338 3.21 7.15 11.67
C GLY A 338 3.37 7.07 10.14
N SER A 339 3.79 8.15 9.49
CA SER A 339 4.01 8.19 8.04
C SER A 339 5.23 7.40 7.57
N ASP A 340 6.25 7.29 8.41
CA ASP A 340 7.44 6.47 8.14
C ASP A 340 7.39 5.10 8.85
N ALA A 341 6.22 4.66 9.32
CA ALA A 341 6.11 3.41 10.08
C ALA A 341 6.56 2.18 9.27
N LEU A 342 6.44 2.21 7.94
CA LEU A 342 6.92 1.15 7.05
C LEU A 342 8.46 1.08 6.96
N ASP A 343 9.19 2.14 7.32
CA ASP A 343 10.66 2.11 7.39
C ASP A 343 11.16 1.39 8.65
N ARG A 344 10.31 1.26 9.68
CA ARG A 344 10.61 0.57 10.95
C ARG A 344 9.92 -0.79 10.97
N ARG A 345 10.48 -1.73 10.21
CA ARG A 345 9.86 -3.04 9.93
C ARG A 345 10.84 -4.20 10.08
N VAL A 346 10.29 -5.40 10.06
CA VAL A 346 11.05 -6.64 9.83
C VAL A 346 10.59 -7.24 8.51
N GLU A 347 11.54 -7.53 7.65
CA GLU A 347 11.30 -8.15 6.36
C GLU A 347 11.77 -9.60 6.38
N PHE A 348 11.00 -10.47 5.72
CA PHE A 348 11.31 -11.87 5.51
C PHE A 348 11.52 -12.07 4.00
N LYS A 349 12.79 -12.23 3.60
CA LYS A 349 13.17 -12.51 2.20
C LYS A 349 13.33 -14.02 2.02
N VAL A 350 12.79 -14.57 0.94
CA VAL A 350 13.06 -15.96 0.57
C VAL A 350 14.42 -16.02 -0.10
N ILE A 351 15.30 -16.86 0.41
CA ILE A 351 16.67 -17.06 -0.08
C ILE A 351 16.90 -18.50 -0.52
N GLY A 352 18.00 -18.74 -1.24
CA GLY A 352 18.47 -20.09 -1.50
C GLY A 352 18.86 -20.79 -0.19
N CYS A 353 18.50 -22.06 -0.10
CA CYS A 353 19.18 -23.03 0.75
C CYS A 353 20.44 -23.50 0.00
#